data_AF-A0A2R9AKM8-F1
#
_entry.id   AF-A0A2R9AKM8-F1
#
_cell.length_a   1.000
_cell.length_b   1.000
_cell.length_c   1.000
_cell.angle_alpha   90.00
_cell.angle_beta   90.00
_cell.angle_gamma   90.00
#
_symmetry.space_group_name_H-M   'P 1'
#
loop_
_entity.id
_entity.type
_entity.pdbx_description
1 polymer ?
#
loop_
_entity_poly.entity_id
_entity_poly.type
_entity_poly.pdbx_seq_one_letter_code
_entity_poly.pdbx_strand_id
1 'polypeptide(L)' 'MATLLARAGVSCCELAEEDFLAVSPLDPRYREVHYVLLDPSCSGSGEMVRRRG' A
#
# COMPACT_ATOMS: atom_id res chain seq x y z
N MET A 1 4.48 6.46 6.97
CA MET A 1 3.32 6.85 6.14
C MET A 1 2.21 7.61 6.87
N ALA A 2 2.04 7.52 8.19
CA ALA A 2 0.88 8.10 8.90
C ALA A 2 0.67 9.61 8.69
N THR A 3 1.73 10.40 8.50
CA THR A 3 1.64 11.86 8.33
C THR A 3 0.84 12.29 7.09
N LEU A 4 0.96 11.59 5.97
CA LEU A 4 0.21 11.93 4.74
C LEU A 4 -1.28 11.63 4.91
N LEU A 5 -1.60 10.46 5.47
CA LEU A 5 -2.98 10.03 5.74
C LEU A 5 -3.68 11.04 6.65
N ALA A 6 -3.02 11.45 7.73
CA ALA A 6 -3.54 12.45 8.66
C ALA A 6 -3.75 13.81 7.98
N ARG A 7 -2.77 14.31 7.22
CA ARG A 7 -2.87 15.59 6.53
C ARG A 7 -3.98 15.61 5.47
N ALA A 8 -4.22 14.47 4.82
CA ALA A 8 -5.30 14.31 3.84
C ALA A 8 -6.67 14.06 4.48
N GLY A 9 -6.75 13.92 5.81
CA GLY A 9 -8.00 13.67 6.52
C GLY A 9 -8.57 12.27 6.32
N VAL A 10 -7.74 11.28 5.99
CA VAL A 10 -8.19 9.89 5.82
C VAL A 10 -8.50 9.29 7.19
N SER A 11 -9.70 8.74 7.35
CA SER A 11 -10.19 8.16 8.61
C SER A 11 -10.48 6.66 8.55
N CYS A 12 -10.39 6.03 7.38
CA CYS A 12 -10.78 4.63 7.13
C CYS A 12 -9.60 3.70 6.84
N CYS A 13 -8.39 4.04 7.29
CA CYS A 13 -7.18 3.27 7.00
C CYS A 13 -6.65 2.57 8.25
N GLU A 14 -6.47 1.26 8.16
CA GLU A 14 -5.70 0.45 9.11
C GLU A 14 -4.31 0.18 8.51
N LEU A 15 -3.24 0.64 9.19
CA LEU A 15 -1.87 0.50 8.72
C LEU A 15 -1.17 -0.62 9.50
N ALA A 16 -0.52 -1.54 8.79
CA ALA A 16 0.29 -2.62 9.36
C ALA A 16 1.70 -2.61 8.75
N GLU A 17 2.71 -2.83 9.59
CA GLU A 17 4.11 -3.03 9.16
C GLU A 17 4.38 -4.53 9.08
N GLU A 18 4.00 -5.14 7.95
CA GLU A 18 4.06 -6.58 7.73
C GLU A 18 4.50 -6.89 6.28
N ASP A 19 5.08 -8.08 6.06
CA ASP A 19 5.28 -8.60 4.71
C ASP A 19 3.92 -9.01 4.12
N PHE A 20 3.54 -8.41 3.00
CA PHE A 20 2.29 -8.73 2.30
C PHE A 20 2.17 -10.22 1.98
N LEU A 21 3.28 -10.91 1.68
CA LEU A 21 3.26 -12.35 1.36
C LEU A 21 3.01 -13.23 2.59
N ALA A 22 3.21 -12.70 3.80
CA ALA A 22 2.90 -13.39 5.05
C ALA A 22 1.43 -13.20 5.48
N VAL A 23 0.70 -12.29 4.84
CA VAL A 23 -0.72 -12.03 5.14
C VAL A 23 -1.57 -13.17 4.61
N SER A 24 -2.29 -13.85 5.51
CA SER A 24 -3.17 -14.95 5.12
C SER A 24 -4.41 -14.41 4.39
N PRO A 25 -4.70 -14.86 3.16
CA PRO A 25 -5.95 -14.51 2.47
C PRO A 25 -7.18 -15.12 3.15
N LEU A 26 -7.00 -16.09 4.06
CA LEU A 26 -8.09 -16.71 4.83
C LEU A 26 -8.33 -16.03 6.17
N ASP A 27 -7.58 -14.97 6.50
CA ASP A 27 -7.82 -14.22 7.72
C ASP A 27 -9.24 -13.58 7.68
N PRO A 28 -10.08 -13.81 8.70
CA PRO A 28 -11.44 -13.28 8.75
C PRO A 28 -11.55 -11.76 8.63
N ARG A 29 -10.47 -11.02 8.94
CA ARG A 29 -10.38 -9.55 8.77
C ARG A 29 -10.54 -9.13 7.31
N TYR A 30 -10.09 -9.96 6.37
CA TYR A 30 -10.08 -9.64 4.95
C TYR A 30 -11.21 -10.31 4.15
N ARG A 31 -12.19 -10.94 4.83
CA ARG A 31 -13.25 -11.73 4.17
C ARG A 31 -14.12 -10.92 3.19
N GLU A 32 -14.23 -9.60 3.39
CA GLU A 32 -15.06 -8.69 2.58
C GLU A 32 -14.18 -7.80 1.68
N VAL A 33 -12.91 -8.14 1.49
CA VAL A 33 -12.04 -7.45 0.54
C VAL A 33 -12.41 -7.89 -0.87
N HIS A 34 -13.04 -6.99 -1.62
CA HIS A 34 -13.39 -7.20 -3.03
C HIS A 34 -12.38 -6.59 -4.01
N TYR A 35 -11.52 -5.69 -3.54
CA TYR A 35 -10.60 -4.92 -4.37
C TYR A 35 -9.23 -4.85 -3.71
N VAL A 36 -8.18 -5.07 -4.52
CA VAL A 36 -6.79 -4.95 -4.09
C VAL A 36 -6.05 -4.06 -5.08
N LEU A 37 -5.35 -3.05 -4.57
CA LEU A 37 -4.37 -2.29 -5.33
C LEU A 37 -2.99 -2.81 -4.94
N LEU A 38 -2.28 -3.40 -5.89
CA LEU A 38 -0.93 -3.93 -5.71
C LEU A 38 0.06 -3.06 -6.50
N ASP A 39 0.86 -2.28 -5.78
CA ASP A 39 1.94 -1.46 -6.30
C ASP A 39 3.27 -1.92 -5.68
N PRO A 40 3.87 -3.00 -6.20
CA PRO A 40 5.11 -3.54 -5.65
C PRO A 40 6.28 -2.67 -6.07
N SER A 41 7.35 -2.67 -5.27
CA SER A 41 8.63 -2.09 -5.69
C SER A 41 9.04 -2.59 -7.08
N CYS A 42 9.45 -1.67 -7.95
CA CYS A 42 9.87 -1.98 -9.31
C CYS A 42 11.35 -1.62 -9.54
N SER A 43 11.91 -2.07 -10.67
CA SER A 43 13.28 -1.72 -11.09
C SER A 43 13.40 -0.33 -11.74
N GLY A 44 12.28 0.39 -11.92
CA GLY A 44 12.25 1.73 -12.52
C GLY A 44 12.42 1.76 -14.05
N SER A 45 12.33 0.62 -14.74
CA SER A 45 12.56 0.50 -16.19
C SER A 45 11.50 1.18 -17.07
N GLY A 46 10.33 1.52 -16.50
CA GLY A 46 9.23 2.21 -17.18
C GLY A 46 9.08 3.69 -16.82
N GLU A 47 9.85 4.19 -15.85
CA GLU A 47 9.79 5.58 -15.43
C GLU A 47 10.88 6.39 -16.13
N MET A 48 10.50 7.44 -16.87
CA MET A 48 11.46 8.45 -17.31
C MET A 48 11.88 9.25 -16.07
N VAL A 49 12.98 8.84 -15.45
CA VAL A 49 13.55 9.49 -14.27
C VAL A 49 13.76 10.98 -14.59
N ARG A 50 12.86 11.84 -14.12
CA ARG A 50 13.15 13.27 -14.00
C ARG A 50 14.08 13.43 -12.82
N ARG A 51 15.38 13.25 -13.08
CA ARG A 51 16.42 13.67 -12.13
C ARG A 51 16.29 15.19 -12.01
N ARG A 52 15.69 15.65 -10.91
CA ARG A 52 15.83 17.06 -10.51
C ARG A 52 17.28 17.20 -10.04
N GLY A 53 18.07 17.94 -10.81
CA GLY A 53 19.35 18.47 -10.37
C GLY A 53 19.17 19.52 -9.29
#